data_AF-A0A7C4YD18-F1
#
_entry.id   AF-A0A7C4YD18-F1
#
_cell.length_a   1.000
_cell.length_b   1.000
_cell.length_c   1.000
_cell.angle_alpha   90.00
_cell.angle_beta   90.00
_cell.angle_gamma   90.00
#
_symmetry.space_group_name_H-M   'P 1'
#
loop_
_entity.id
_entity.type
_entity.pdbx_description
1 polymer ?
#
loop_
_entity_poly.entity_id
_entity_poly.type
_entity_poly.pdbx_seq_one_letter_code
_entity_poly.pdbx_strand_id
1 'polypeptide(L)'
;MAPSANAQFAPLIELLACGAIPMHALRCVLGLIVVASLTCLAHADIYRWDTGEVIPGTEGIVPGPGVHWEQLDLEYAALQRSNLTNAKLFQANLSNADLTRANLAGADLGQSNLTSAYLAFANLTSADLTGALVAGAYLAEAASHGFTAQQLYSTQSYGDQNLREIGLASNNLVGWNFAGQDLAYASLEGSNLTDADLAGANLTNTTLNFTILANADLTGALVTGAGFWNTTGSGFTSQQLYSTQSYQDGNLQRLRLRNNYLTRWNFTGQDLSNADLAITSLVEAELTGAILKGADFSQSNLSNSSLAGANLSHADLSYARLTNADLAGALVEGADFSGTTSEGFTPQQLYSTKSYHDRSLRGIVLIYDDLTDWNFAGQDLTSAVLENATLTNADLTGADLRGALGAAANLEGAILINAIRPEGRIAGLNLVSGQRLTVRDEDGLPDPPPFCCWHSPRPPIAILVQDELTITDGGILELRFEFDLWDSLISFEPGIPVQLGGTLELTFADDVDIATQIGRTIRIFDWTGVEPNGAFTVSSLYPWDVSELYTTGEVTLLLPGDTDGDGTVDILDLNNVRNNFGLAGLGDTNSDGTIDIVDLNNVRNFFGTTAPQPVPEP
;
A
#
# COMPACT_ATOMS: atom_id res chain seq x y z
N MET A 1 7.25 -11.53 -70.42
CA MET A 1 6.66 -12.80 -69.97
C MET A 1 5.87 -12.48 -68.69
N ALA A 2 4.59 -12.85 -68.67
CA ALA A 2 3.57 -12.48 -67.67
C ALA A 2 3.76 -13.19 -66.30
N PRO A 3 2.87 -13.08 -65.26
CA PRO A 3 1.65 -12.26 -65.10
C PRO A 3 1.41 -11.64 -63.67
N SER A 4 0.26 -10.99 -63.56
CA SER A 4 -0.55 -10.37 -62.48
C SER A 4 -0.75 -11.06 -61.11
N ALA A 5 -1.10 -10.28 -60.08
CA ALA A 5 -2.30 -10.49 -59.24
C ALA A 5 -2.74 -9.22 -58.47
N ASN A 6 -4.02 -8.89 -58.60
CA ASN A 6 -4.80 -7.93 -57.82
C ASN A 6 -5.27 -8.54 -56.49
N ALA A 7 -5.74 -7.67 -55.60
CA ALA A 7 -6.69 -7.88 -54.48
C ALA A 7 -6.11 -8.13 -53.08
N GLN A 8 -6.15 -7.10 -52.24
CA GLN A 8 -7.02 -7.05 -51.04
C GLN A 8 -7.00 -5.63 -50.44
N PHE A 9 -8.03 -4.84 -50.75
CA PHE A 9 -8.41 -3.63 -50.03
C PHE A 9 -9.70 -3.96 -49.23
N ALA A 10 -9.69 -3.63 -47.93
CA ALA A 10 -10.75 -3.69 -46.92
C ALA A 10 -11.23 -5.11 -46.49
N PRO A 11 -11.31 -5.41 -45.16
CA PRO A 11 -11.80 -4.52 -44.11
C PRO A 11 -10.79 -4.29 -42.97
N LEU A 12 -10.51 -3.03 -42.64
CA LEU A 12 -9.82 -2.64 -41.40
C LEU A 12 -10.46 -1.39 -40.79
N ILE A 13 -11.79 -1.31 -40.93
CA ILE A 13 -12.67 -0.27 -40.37
C ILE A 13 -13.56 -0.83 -39.23
N GLU A 14 -13.35 -2.09 -38.81
CA GLU A 14 -14.14 -2.72 -37.73
C GLU A 14 -13.32 -3.24 -36.52
N LEU A 15 -12.12 -2.68 -36.27
CA LEU A 15 -11.34 -3.01 -35.06
C LEU A 15 -10.96 -1.78 -34.21
N LEU A 16 -11.76 -0.71 -34.25
CA LEU A 16 -11.57 0.53 -33.48
C LEU A 16 -12.53 0.65 -32.27
N ALA A 17 -12.98 -0.49 -31.74
CA ALA A 17 -13.82 -0.55 -30.54
C ALA A 17 -13.22 -1.51 -29.51
N CYS A 18 -12.03 -1.19 -28.98
CA CYS A 18 -11.60 -1.62 -27.65
C CYS A 18 -10.40 -0.77 -27.23
N GLY A 19 -10.56 0.07 -26.20
CA GLY A 19 -9.51 0.95 -25.71
C GLY A 19 -8.46 0.18 -24.92
N ALA A 20 -7.22 0.14 -25.41
CA ALA A 20 -5.99 -0.10 -24.65
C ALA A 20 -4.74 -0.07 -25.57
N ILE A 21 -4.40 1.08 -26.16
CA ILE A 21 -3.06 1.34 -26.75
C ILE A 21 -2.72 2.82 -26.54
N PRO A 22 -1.54 3.18 -25.99
CA PRO A 22 -1.11 4.57 -25.86
C PRO A 22 -0.96 5.25 -27.23
N MET A 23 -1.47 6.48 -27.34
CA MET A 23 -1.62 7.27 -28.57
C MET A 23 -0.31 7.53 -29.34
N HIS A 24 0.86 7.26 -28.77
CA HIS A 24 2.17 7.39 -29.44
C HIS A 24 2.44 6.30 -30.49
N ALA A 25 1.90 5.09 -30.33
CA ALA A 25 2.13 4.02 -31.32
C ALA A 25 1.27 4.16 -32.59
N LEU A 26 0.11 4.82 -32.49
CA LEU A 26 -0.84 4.95 -33.60
C LEU A 26 -0.55 6.14 -34.54
N ARG A 27 0.13 7.19 -34.06
CA ARG A 27 0.46 8.38 -34.88
C ARG A 27 1.73 8.23 -35.73
N CYS A 28 2.62 7.29 -35.40
CA CYS A 28 3.81 6.98 -36.21
C CYS A 28 3.48 6.36 -37.59
N VAL A 29 2.30 5.75 -37.76
CA VAL A 29 1.91 5.12 -39.03
C VAL A 29 1.13 6.09 -39.93
N LEU A 30 0.41 7.07 -39.38
CA LEU A 30 -0.37 8.04 -40.17
C LEU A 30 0.42 9.27 -40.64
N GLY A 31 1.54 9.63 -39.99
CA GLY A 31 2.43 10.70 -40.47
C GLY A 31 3.24 10.35 -41.73
N LEU A 32 3.29 9.07 -42.12
CA LEU A 32 4.13 8.56 -43.20
C LEU A 32 3.43 8.47 -44.58
N ILE A 33 2.13 8.77 -44.68
CA ILE A 33 1.35 8.53 -45.91
C ILE A 33 0.95 9.81 -46.69
N VAL A 34 1.17 11.03 -46.17
CA VAL A 34 0.76 12.25 -46.88
C VAL A 34 1.90 13.01 -47.60
N VAL A 35 3.16 12.60 -47.48
CA VAL A 35 4.28 13.26 -48.19
C VAL A 35 4.81 12.39 -49.33
N ALA A 36 3.97 12.09 -50.32
CA ALA A 36 4.42 11.46 -51.56
C ALA A 36 3.54 11.80 -52.77
N SER A 37 3.25 13.09 -53.01
CA SER A 37 3.04 13.64 -54.36
C SER A 37 2.64 15.10 -54.30
N LEU A 38 3.58 16.01 -54.61
CA LEU A 38 3.39 17.18 -55.48
C LEU A 38 4.67 18.02 -55.47
N THR A 39 5.25 18.17 -56.65
CA THR A 39 6.34 19.10 -56.96
C THR A 39 5.85 20.54 -56.80
N CYS A 40 6.25 21.18 -55.72
CA CYS A 40 6.32 22.64 -55.55
C CYS A 40 7.56 22.92 -54.70
N LEU A 41 8.24 24.05 -54.88
CA LEU A 41 9.36 24.43 -54.01
C LEU A 41 8.85 24.55 -52.56
N ALA A 42 8.95 23.45 -51.80
CA ALA A 42 8.44 23.35 -50.44
C ALA A 42 9.38 24.13 -49.52
N HIS A 43 8.91 25.27 -49.05
CA HIS A 43 9.48 25.96 -47.90
C HIS A 43 9.34 24.99 -46.73
N ALA A 44 10.46 24.46 -46.23
CA ALA A 44 10.46 23.52 -45.12
C ALA A 44 10.48 24.33 -43.82
N ASP A 45 9.34 24.94 -43.47
CA ASP A 45 9.19 25.60 -42.17
C ASP A 45 9.45 24.60 -41.04
N ILE A 46 9.96 25.07 -39.90
CA ILE A 46 10.14 24.23 -38.71
C ILE A 46 8.84 24.30 -37.92
N TYR A 47 8.29 23.13 -37.60
CA TYR A 47 7.00 23.01 -36.91
C TYR A 47 7.20 22.57 -35.48
N ARG A 48 6.29 23.01 -34.62
CA ARG A 48 6.07 22.47 -33.28
C ARG A 48 5.43 21.08 -33.39
N TRP A 49 6.01 20.04 -32.78
CA TRP A 49 5.45 18.68 -32.88
C TRP A 49 4.20 18.47 -32.02
N ASP A 50 3.96 19.32 -31.02
CA ASP A 50 2.79 19.25 -30.13
C ASP A 50 1.53 19.90 -30.74
N THR A 51 1.68 21.04 -31.42
CA THR A 51 0.57 21.81 -32.01
C THR A 51 0.48 21.72 -33.53
N GLY A 52 1.58 21.42 -34.22
CA GLY A 52 1.68 21.49 -35.68
C GLY A 52 1.82 22.90 -36.24
N GLU A 53 1.98 23.92 -35.38
CA GLU A 53 2.18 25.31 -35.81
C GLU A 53 3.63 25.56 -36.26
N VAL A 54 3.82 26.47 -37.22
CA VAL A 54 5.15 26.94 -37.62
C VAL A 54 5.77 27.73 -36.47
N ILE A 55 7.05 27.47 -36.18
CA ILE A 55 7.79 28.20 -35.17
C ILE A 55 8.13 29.61 -35.71
N PRO A 56 7.69 30.69 -35.04
CA PRO A 56 7.96 32.05 -35.50
C PRO A 56 9.45 32.32 -35.67
N GLY A 57 9.83 32.95 -36.78
CA GLY A 57 11.23 33.24 -37.10
C GLY A 57 11.97 32.08 -37.81
N THR A 58 11.29 30.96 -38.05
CA THR A 58 11.82 29.84 -38.85
C THR A 58 11.25 29.78 -40.27
N GLU A 59 10.47 30.78 -40.68
CA GLU A 59 9.79 30.77 -41.97
C GLU A 59 10.81 30.72 -43.13
N GLY A 60 10.73 29.66 -43.95
CA GLY A 60 11.65 29.43 -45.06
C GLY A 60 13.08 29.04 -44.67
N ILE A 61 13.36 28.80 -43.39
CA ILE A 61 14.65 28.30 -42.92
C ILE A 61 14.67 26.77 -43.04
N VAL A 62 15.61 26.24 -43.83
CA VAL A 62 15.77 24.78 -43.99
C VAL A 62 16.80 24.25 -42.98
N PRO A 63 16.46 23.27 -42.13
CA PRO A 63 17.44 22.55 -41.32
C PRO A 63 18.56 21.96 -42.18
N GLY A 64 19.81 22.23 -41.82
CA GLY A 64 20.95 21.79 -42.60
C GLY A 64 22.30 22.00 -41.90
N PRO A 65 23.39 21.53 -42.52
CA PRO A 65 24.74 21.75 -42.00
C PRO A 65 25.07 23.24 -41.88
N GLY A 66 25.64 23.65 -40.75
CA GLY A 66 26.14 25.01 -40.53
C GLY A 66 25.07 26.09 -40.43
N VAL A 67 23.80 25.73 -40.20
CA VAL A 67 22.73 26.72 -39.98
C VAL A 67 23.04 27.62 -38.78
N HIS A 68 22.59 28.87 -38.86
CA HIS A 68 22.79 29.90 -37.84
C HIS A 68 21.48 30.19 -37.13
N TRP A 69 21.30 29.56 -35.96
CA TRP A 69 20.11 29.63 -35.10
C TRP A 69 20.48 30.06 -33.68
N GLU A 70 21.52 30.90 -33.56
CA GLU A 70 21.92 31.48 -32.29
C GLU A 70 20.75 32.24 -31.67
N GLN A 71 20.46 31.99 -30.39
CA GLN A 71 19.38 32.63 -29.61
C GLN A 71 17.95 32.42 -30.16
N LEU A 72 17.77 31.51 -31.12
CA LEU A 72 16.45 31.27 -31.72
C LEU A 72 15.56 30.46 -30.76
N ASP A 73 14.28 30.77 -30.76
CA ASP A 73 13.28 29.97 -30.05
C ASP A 73 12.85 28.78 -30.92
N LEU A 74 13.23 27.59 -30.51
CA LEU A 74 12.99 26.30 -31.16
C LEU A 74 12.28 25.33 -30.19
N GLU A 75 11.50 25.88 -29.26
CA GLU A 75 10.70 25.09 -28.34
C GLU A 75 9.79 24.12 -29.12
N TYR A 76 9.75 22.85 -28.72
CA TYR A 76 8.99 21.80 -29.42
C TYR A 76 9.35 21.61 -30.90
N ALA A 77 10.50 22.08 -31.37
CA ALA A 77 10.89 21.93 -32.77
C ALA A 77 10.97 20.46 -33.20
N ALA A 78 10.29 20.12 -34.30
CA ALA A 78 10.36 18.82 -34.95
C ALA A 78 11.62 18.74 -35.83
N LEU A 79 12.73 18.29 -35.24
CA LEU A 79 14.05 18.23 -35.88
C LEU A 79 14.57 16.79 -36.02
N GLN A 80 13.68 15.79 -35.95
CA GLN A 80 14.05 14.39 -35.97
C GLN A 80 14.82 14.03 -37.23
N ARG A 81 15.92 13.29 -37.09
CA ARG A 81 16.79 12.85 -38.20
C ARG A 81 17.38 13.98 -39.04
N SER A 82 17.29 15.23 -38.60
CA SER A 82 17.87 16.37 -39.31
C SER A 82 19.39 16.30 -39.32
N ASN A 83 20.00 16.77 -40.41
CA ASN A 83 21.44 16.97 -40.46
C ASN A 83 21.76 18.41 -40.02
N LEU A 84 22.20 18.56 -38.78
CA LEU A 84 22.56 19.83 -38.13
C LEU A 84 24.06 19.88 -37.83
N THR A 85 24.88 19.23 -38.66
CA THR A 85 26.33 19.20 -38.48
C THR A 85 26.91 20.62 -38.50
N ASN A 86 27.74 20.95 -37.51
CA ASN A 86 28.32 22.29 -37.30
C ASN A 86 27.30 23.44 -37.19
N ALA A 87 26.03 23.15 -36.90
CA ALA A 87 25.02 24.18 -36.65
C ALA A 87 25.43 25.09 -35.49
N LYS A 88 25.05 26.37 -35.56
CA LYS A 88 25.25 27.36 -34.50
C LYS A 88 23.94 27.53 -33.74
N LEU A 89 23.88 26.94 -32.56
CA LEU A 89 22.72 26.87 -31.67
C LEU A 89 23.04 27.51 -30.31
N PHE A 90 24.07 28.36 -30.25
CA PHE A 90 24.48 29.03 -29.03
C PHE A 90 23.30 29.82 -28.46
N GLN A 91 22.96 29.59 -27.18
CA GLN A 91 21.82 30.19 -26.48
C GLN A 91 20.44 29.94 -27.13
N ALA A 92 20.32 28.99 -28.06
CA ALA A 92 19.02 28.62 -28.63
C ALA A 92 18.13 27.98 -27.57
N ASN A 93 16.82 28.23 -27.65
CA ASN A 93 15.84 27.52 -26.83
C ASN A 93 15.38 26.26 -27.56
N LEU A 94 15.88 25.09 -27.18
CA LEU A 94 15.53 23.79 -27.74
C LEU A 94 14.72 22.95 -26.73
N SER A 95 14.09 23.58 -25.73
CA SER A 95 13.33 22.83 -24.73
C SER A 95 12.18 22.06 -25.37
N ASN A 96 12.01 20.81 -24.96
CA ASN A 96 11.06 19.87 -25.56
C ASN A 96 11.25 19.61 -27.07
N ALA A 97 12.31 20.10 -27.71
CA ALA A 97 12.55 19.83 -29.13
C ALA A 97 12.80 18.34 -29.36
N ASP A 98 12.32 17.81 -30.48
CA ASP A 98 12.60 16.44 -30.86
C ASP A 98 13.75 16.39 -31.87
N LEU A 99 14.94 16.09 -31.33
CA LEU A 99 16.21 15.91 -32.03
C LEU A 99 16.57 14.42 -32.15
N THR A 100 15.59 13.51 -32.01
CA THR A 100 15.82 12.07 -32.06
C THR A 100 16.51 11.70 -33.39
N ARG A 101 17.64 10.99 -33.29
CA ARG A 101 18.51 10.61 -34.42
C ARG A 101 19.04 11.77 -35.27
N ALA A 102 18.99 13.01 -34.79
CA ALA A 102 19.59 14.14 -35.49
C ALA A 102 21.12 14.00 -35.51
N ASN A 103 21.75 14.51 -36.57
CA ASN A 103 23.20 14.59 -36.64
C ASN A 103 23.66 15.98 -36.21
N LEU A 104 24.10 16.10 -34.96
CA LEU A 104 24.57 17.34 -34.32
C LEU A 104 26.10 17.39 -34.24
N ALA A 105 26.83 16.59 -35.04
CA ALA A 105 28.27 16.54 -34.93
C ALA A 105 28.92 17.91 -35.18
N GLY A 106 29.75 18.36 -34.24
CA GLY A 106 30.39 19.69 -34.25
C GLY A 106 29.45 20.87 -34.03
N ALA A 107 28.17 20.66 -33.71
CA ALA A 107 27.24 21.75 -33.43
C ALA A 107 27.65 22.51 -32.16
N ASP A 108 27.43 23.82 -32.17
CA ASP A 108 27.63 24.70 -31.03
C ASP A 108 26.30 24.85 -30.28
N LEU A 109 26.12 24.04 -29.23
CA LEU A 109 24.95 24.05 -28.34
C LEU A 109 25.27 24.81 -27.04
N GLY A 110 26.32 25.64 -27.02
CA GLY A 110 26.76 26.33 -25.82
C GLY A 110 25.65 27.22 -25.25
N GLN A 111 25.42 27.14 -23.93
CA GLN A 111 24.36 27.88 -23.22
C GLN A 111 22.94 27.69 -23.77
N SER A 112 22.71 26.69 -24.61
CA SER A 112 21.37 26.38 -25.12
C SER A 112 20.49 25.76 -24.02
N ASN A 113 19.18 25.92 -24.17
CA ASN A 113 18.21 25.24 -23.32
C ASN A 113 17.78 23.92 -23.99
N LEU A 114 18.23 22.79 -23.48
CA LEU A 114 17.83 21.45 -23.92
C LEU A 114 16.92 20.75 -22.89
N THR A 115 16.32 21.51 -21.97
CA THR A 115 15.44 20.93 -20.94
C THR A 115 14.32 20.12 -21.59
N SER A 116 14.19 18.87 -21.17
CA SER A 116 13.20 17.91 -21.71
C SER A 116 13.28 17.64 -23.21
N ALA A 117 14.39 18.01 -23.88
CA ALA A 117 14.59 17.73 -25.30
C ALA A 117 14.82 16.24 -25.55
N TYR A 118 14.35 15.72 -26.69
CA TYR A 118 14.55 14.33 -27.09
C TYR A 118 15.79 14.21 -27.98
N LEU A 119 16.87 13.62 -27.47
CA LEU A 119 18.15 13.42 -28.16
C LEU A 119 18.52 11.94 -28.31
N ALA A 120 17.55 11.03 -28.21
CA ALA A 120 17.82 9.60 -28.31
C ALA A 120 18.49 9.26 -29.66
N PHE A 121 19.59 8.51 -29.62
CA PHE A 121 20.42 8.18 -30.79
C PHE A 121 20.97 9.37 -31.59
N ALA A 122 20.97 10.59 -31.04
CA ALA A 122 21.54 11.75 -31.72
C ALA A 122 23.07 11.65 -31.78
N ASN A 123 23.65 12.03 -32.92
CA ASN A 123 25.11 12.09 -33.05
C ASN A 123 25.63 13.40 -32.46
N LEU A 124 26.25 13.32 -31.28
CA LEU A 124 26.80 14.46 -30.54
C LEU A 124 28.32 14.54 -30.63
N THR A 125 28.94 13.82 -31.58
CA THR A 125 30.39 13.82 -31.77
C THR A 125 30.93 15.24 -31.88
N SER A 126 31.79 15.64 -30.94
CA SER A 126 32.43 16.96 -30.90
C SER A 126 31.46 18.15 -30.80
N ALA A 127 30.19 17.94 -30.44
CA ALA A 127 29.27 19.04 -30.15
C ALA A 127 29.69 19.77 -28.86
N ASP A 128 29.56 21.09 -28.82
CA ASP A 128 29.83 21.90 -27.62
C ASP A 128 28.55 22.07 -26.80
N LEU A 129 28.49 21.46 -25.61
CA LEU A 129 27.37 21.55 -24.67
C LEU A 129 27.68 22.48 -23.48
N THR A 130 28.76 23.27 -23.56
CA THR A 130 29.23 24.10 -22.45
C THR A 130 28.16 25.08 -21.99
N GLY A 131 27.77 25.00 -20.72
CA GLY A 131 26.74 25.85 -20.13
C GLY A 131 25.31 25.53 -20.55
N ALA A 132 25.06 24.46 -21.32
CA ALA A 132 23.71 24.08 -21.70
C ALA A 132 22.88 23.61 -20.49
N LEU A 133 21.55 23.74 -20.57
CA LEU A 133 20.60 23.17 -19.60
C LEU A 133 20.09 21.83 -20.12
N VAL A 134 20.28 20.73 -19.38
CA VAL A 134 19.95 19.36 -19.83
C VAL A 134 19.08 18.57 -18.85
N ALA A 135 18.54 19.21 -17.81
CA ALA A 135 17.55 18.57 -16.93
C ALA A 135 16.38 18.03 -17.76
N GLY A 136 15.96 16.79 -17.51
CA GLY A 136 14.89 16.11 -18.27
C GLY A 136 15.27 15.69 -19.70
N ALA A 137 16.46 16.02 -20.23
CA ALA A 137 16.82 15.69 -21.61
C ALA A 137 16.96 14.17 -21.80
N TYR A 138 16.40 13.64 -22.88
CA TYR A 138 16.43 12.21 -23.20
C TYR A 138 17.61 11.88 -24.12
N LEU A 139 18.74 11.47 -23.54
CA LEU A 139 20.01 11.12 -24.17
C LEU A 139 20.23 9.59 -24.27
N ALA A 140 19.15 8.81 -24.39
CA ALA A 140 19.25 7.36 -24.52
C ALA A 140 20.12 6.97 -25.73
N GLU A 141 21.08 6.06 -25.52
CA GLU A 141 22.05 5.61 -26.55
C GLU A 141 22.90 6.73 -27.18
N ALA A 142 22.94 7.95 -26.63
CA ALA A 142 23.73 9.04 -27.20
C ALA A 142 25.25 8.78 -27.08
N ALA A 143 25.70 8.03 -26.06
CA ALA A 143 27.11 7.73 -25.83
C ALA A 143 27.70 6.83 -26.92
N SER A 144 26.91 5.91 -27.48
CA SER A 144 27.32 5.12 -28.66
C SER A 144 27.40 5.96 -29.94
N HIS A 145 26.93 7.22 -29.88
CA HIS A 145 26.89 8.21 -30.97
C HIS A 145 27.72 9.47 -30.63
N GLY A 146 28.73 9.34 -29.77
CA GLY A 146 29.74 10.38 -29.54
C GLY A 146 29.44 11.36 -28.41
N PHE A 147 28.36 11.16 -27.63
CA PHE A 147 28.16 11.86 -26.36
C PHE A 147 29.15 11.34 -25.30
N THR A 148 29.75 12.24 -24.53
CA THR A 148 30.83 11.92 -23.59
C THR A 148 30.56 12.49 -22.20
N ALA A 149 31.24 11.93 -21.20
CA ALA A 149 31.17 12.43 -19.84
C ALA A 149 31.60 13.90 -19.76
N GLN A 150 32.66 14.29 -20.49
CA GLN A 150 33.15 15.67 -20.53
C GLN A 150 32.12 16.65 -21.08
N GLN A 151 31.31 16.23 -22.07
CA GLN A 151 30.22 17.04 -22.57
C GLN A 151 29.08 17.19 -21.56
N LEU A 152 28.76 16.15 -20.78
CA LEU A 152 27.81 16.28 -19.68
C LEU A 152 28.36 17.22 -18.60
N TYR A 153 29.62 17.05 -18.20
CA TYR A 153 30.25 17.82 -17.12
C TYR A 153 30.43 19.30 -17.46
N SER A 154 30.48 19.66 -18.73
CA SER A 154 30.57 21.06 -19.16
C SER A 154 29.23 21.79 -19.13
N THR A 155 28.10 21.08 -18.98
CA THR A 155 26.77 21.68 -18.91
C THR A 155 26.59 22.54 -17.66
N GLN A 156 25.71 23.54 -17.75
CA GLN A 156 25.34 24.31 -16.56
C GLN A 156 24.54 23.45 -15.58
N SER A 157 23.66 22.57 -16.08
CA SER A 157 22.92 21.61 -15.27
C SER A 157 23.81 20.76 -14.35
N TYR A 158 24.95 20.27 -14.84
CA TYR A 158 25.91 19.53 -14.02
C TYR A 158 26.57 20.40 -12.94
N GLY A 159 26.96 21.63 -13.31
CA GLY A 159 27.51 22.61 -12.36
C GLY A 159 26.53 23.02 -11.26
N ASP A 160 25.24 23.06 -11.60
CA ASP A 160 24.12 23.35 -10.68
C ASP A 160 23.68 22.10 -9.87
N GLN A 161 24.33 20.94 -10.06
CA GLN A 161 23.95 19.65 -9.49
C GLN A 161 22.52 19.21 -9.84
N ASN A 162 21.99 19.66 -10.97
CA ASN A 162 20.63 19.40 -11.40
C ASN A 162 20.61 18.58 -12.69
N LEU A 163 20.61 17.26 -12.53
CA LEU A 163 20.41 16.29 -13.61
C LEU A 163 19.06 15.58 -13.47
N ARG A 164 18.11 16.24 -12.81
CA ARG A 164 16.81 15.66 -12.51
C ARG A 164 16.11 15.26 -13.80
N GLU A 165 15.44 14.11 -13.80
CA GLU A 165 14.70 13.55 -14.94
C GLU A 165 15.53 13.25 -16.20
N ILE A 166 16.87 13.39 -16.16
CA ILE A 166 17.70 13.10 -17.34
C ILE A 166 17.55 11.64 -17.78
N GLY A 167 17.39 11.41 -19.08
CA GLY A 167 17.29 10.07 -19.65
C GLY A 167 18.63 9.63 -20.22
N LEU A 168 19.39 8.80 -19.50
CA LEU A 168 20.66 8.24 -19.96
C LEU A 168 20.57 6.72 -20.21
N ALA A 169 19.38 6.18 -20.42
CA ALA A 169 19.17 4.75 -20.65
C ALA A 169 20.05 4.16 -21.78
N SER A 170 20.46 2.90 -21.61
CA SER A 170 21.25 2.10 -22.54
C SER A 170 22.60 2.72 -22.95
N ASN A 171 23.17 3.61 -22.12
CA ASN A 171 24.49 4.19 -22.39
C ASN A 171 25.63 3.41 -21.72
N ASN A 172 26.84 3.56 -22.27
CA ASN A 172 28.06 3.14 -21.61
C ASN A 172 28.59 4.29 -20.74
N LEU A 173 28.29 4.24 -19.44
CA LEU A 173 28.57 5.28 -18.44
C LEU A 173 29.72 4.88 -17.49
N VAL A 174 30.62 4.00 -17.95
CA VAL A 174 31.72 3.46 -17.14
C VAL A 174 32.62 4.58 -16.63
N GLY A 175 32.82 4.63 -15.32
CA GLY A 175 33.66 5.63 -14.66
C GLY A 175 33.10 7.06 -14.69
N TRP A 176 31.82 7.24 -15.03
CA TRP A 176 31.21 8.57 -14.98
C TRP A 176 30.99 9.02 -13.53
N ASN A 177 31.08 10.33 -13.30
CA ASN A 177 30.98 10.96 -12.01
C ASN A 177 29.64 11.68 -11.90
N PHE A 178 28.79 11.14 -11.04
CA PHE A 178 27.50 11.68 -10.63
C PHE A 178 27.47 12.02 -9.14
N ALA A 179 28.63 12.14 -8.49
CA ALA A 179 28.72 12.43 -7.07
C ALA A 179 27.97 13.73 -6.72
N GLY A 180 27.06 13.64 -5.75
CA GLY A 180 26.24 14.74 -5.26
C GLY A 180 25.23 15.31 -6.26
N GLN A 181 25.05 14.69 -7.43
CA GLN A 181 24.09 15.18 -8.43
C GLN A 181 22.65 14.84 -8.02
N ASP A 182 21.71 15.74 -8.33
CA ASP A 182 20.29 15.41 -8.31
C ASP A 182 19.92 14.61 -9.56
N LEU A 183 19.71 13.32 -9.40
CA LEU A 183 19.28 12.38 -10.43
C LEU A 183 17.85 11.89 -10.19
N ALA A 184 17.07 12.57 -9.34
CA ALA A 184 15.74 12.11 -9.03
C ALA A 184 14.90 11.99 -10.32
N TYR A 185 14.16 10.89 -10.44
CA TYR A 185 13.37 10.54 -11.62
C TYR A 185 14.17 10.39 -12.93
N ALA A 186 15.51 10.37 -12.88
CA ALA A 186 16.32 10.04 -14.04
C ALA A 186 16.09 8.59 -14.50
N SER A 187 16.34 8.33 -15.78
CA SER A 187 16.36 6.98 -16.32
C SER A 187 17.79 6.59 -16.68
N LEU A 188 18.33 5.62 -15.94
CA LEU A 188 19.62 4.98 -16.18
C LEU A 188 19.45 3.56 -16.72
N GLU A 189 18.21 3.14 -17.02
CA GLU A 189 17.84 1.76 -17.39
C GLU A 189 18.77 1.13 -18.43
N GLY A 190 19.21 -0.10 -18.19
CA GLY A 190 20.06 -0.86 -19.11
C GLY A 190 21.47 -0.31 -19.32
N SER A 191 21.85 0.75 -18.63
CA SER A 191 23.16 1.39 -18.79
C SER A 191 24.27 0.62 -18.07
N ASN A 192 25.50 0.79 -18.55
CA ASN A 192 26.69 0.30 -17.87
C ASN A 192 27.27 1.37 -16.95
N LEU A 193 27.10 1.23 -15.64
CA LEU A 193 27.62 2.11 -14.60
C LEU A 193 28.84 1.50 -13.88
N THR A 194 29.57 0.59 -14.53
CA THR A 194 30.77 0.01 -13.90
C THR A 194 31.74 1.11 -13.49
N ASP A 195 32.24 1.06 -12.25
CA ASP A 195 33.14 2.05 -11.64
C ASP A 195 32.59 3.50 -11.64
N ALA A 196 31.28 3.72 -11.85
CA ALA A 196 30.68 5.04 -11.77
C ALA A 196 30.62 5.53 -10.32
N ASP A 197 30.83 6.83 -10.12
CA ASP A 197 30.72 7.49 -8.81
C ASP A 197 29.31 8.06 -8.66
N LEU A 198 28.49 7.48 -7.78
CA LEU A 198 27.15 7.96 -7.42
C LEU A 198 27.12 8.41 -5.95
N ALA A 199 28.28 8.70 -5.35
CA ALA A 199 28.36 9.02 -3.94
C ALA A 199 27.56 10.30 -3.61
N GLY A 200 26.66 10.22 -2.64
CA GLY A 200 25.78 11.33 -2.26
C GLY A 200 24.76 11.75 -3.31
N ALA A 201 24.63 11.02 -4.42
CA ALA A 201 23.66 11.36 -5.46
C ALA A 201 22.22 11.16 -4.96
N ASN A 202 21.31 12.02 -5.40
CA ASN A 202 19.88 11.81 -5.17
C ASN A 202 19.33 10.89 -6.26
N LEU A 203 19.09 9.63 -5.93
CA LEU A 203 18.53 8.61 -6.83
C LEU A 203 17.04 8.35 -6.54
N THR A 204 16.36 9.29 -5.87
CA THR A 204 14.95 9.15 -5.52
C THR A 204 14.11 8.92 -6.78
N ASN A 205 13.38 7.81 -6.82
CA ASN A 205 12.58 7.39 -7.98
C ASN A 205 13.38 7.24 -9.30
N THR A 206 14.71 7.12 -9.26
CA THR A 206 15.54 6.86 -10.45
C THR A 206 15.37 5.42 -10.91
N THR A 207 15.30 5.21 -12.22
CA THR A 207 15.22 3.86 -12.82
C THR A 207 16.62 3.34 -13.15
N LEU A 208 17.11 2.39 -12.36
CA LEU A 208 18.37 1.64 -12.54
C LEU A 208 18.10 0.18 -12.98
N ASN A 209 16.91 -0.11 -13.50
CA ASN A 209 16.54 -1.45 -13.96
C ASN A 209 17.55 -1.98 -15.00
N PHE A 210 17.95 -3.24 -14.88
CA PHE A 210 18.88 -3.92 -15.80
C PHE A 210 20.25 -3.24 -15.94
N THR A 211 20.62 -2.35 -15.03
CA THR A 211 21.92 -1.67 -15.07
C THR A 211 23.05 -2.59 -14.60
N ILE A 212 24.25 -2.35 -15.14
CA ILE A 212 25.48 -2.94 -14.62
C ILE A 212 26.04 -2.00 -13.55
N LEU A 213 26.06 -2.45 -12.31
CA LEU A 213 26.45 -1.65 -11.13
C LEU A 213 27.77 -2.14 -10.50
N ALA A 214 28.55 -2.95 -11.23
CA ALA A 214 29.81 -3.47 -10.75
C ALA A 214 30.74 -2.33 -10.27
N ASN A 215 31.13 -2.35 -9.00
CA ASN A 215 31.98 -1.34 -8.35
C ASN A 215 31.46 0.11 -8.37
N ALA A 216 30.20 0.35 -8.73
CA ALA A 216 29.63 1.69 -8.64
C ALA A 216 29.58 2.14 -7.16
N ASP A 217 29.98 3.37 -6.87
CA ASP A 217 29.96 3.90 -5.50
C ASP A 217 28.59 4.52 -5.19
N LEU A 218 27.79 3.87 -4.35
CA LEU A 218 26.48 4.35 -3.91
C LEU A 218 26.51 4.98 -2.50
N THR A 219 27.70 5.24 -1.96
CA THR A 219 27.88 5.73 -0.59
C THR A 219 27.15 7.06 -0.37
N GLY A 220 26.26 7.11 0.62
CA GLY A 220 25.49 8.31 0.95
C GLY A 220 24.39 8.67 -0.07
N ALA A 221 24.16 7.86 -1.10
CA ALA A 221 23.09 8.13 -2.06
C ALA A 221 21.69 8.00 -1.42
N LEU A 222 20.71 8.73 -1.96
CA LEU A 222 19.29 8.61 -1.59
C LEU A 222 18.59 7.70 -2.59
N VAL A 223 18.06 6.55 -2.16
CA VAL A 223 17.49 5.52 -3.06
C VAL A 223 16.01 5.22 -2.82
N THR A 224 15.31 6.04 -2.04
CA THR A 224 13.86 5.89 -1.80
C THR A 224 13.10 5.88 -3.14
N GLY A 225 12.31 4.84 -3.40
CA GLY A 225 11.59 4.69 -4.67
C GLY A 225 12.44 4.30 -5.90
N ALA A 226 13.76 4.17 -5.76
CA ALA A 226 14.64 3.80 -6.86
C ALA A 226 14.36 2.38 -7.37
N GLY A 227 14.52 2.15 -8.67
CA GLY A 227 14.29 0.84 -9.30
C GLY A 227 15.58 0.12 -9.63
N PHE A 228 15.79 -1.06 -9.04
CA PHE A 228 16.95 -1.93 -9.20
C PHE A 228 16.56 -3.29 -9.81
N TRP A 229 15.54 -3.35 -10.67
CA TRP A 229 15.06 -4.62 -11.24
C TRP A 229 16.21 -5.40 -11.90
N ASN A 230 16.48 -6.61 -11.43
CA ASN A 230 17.43 -7.57 -12.01
C ASN A 230 18.84 -6.97 -12.17
N THR A 231 19.41 -6.49 -11.08
CA THR A 231 20.73 -5.82 -11.04
C THR A 231 21.78 -6.61 -10.24
N THR A 232 21.38 -7.51 -9.34
CA THR A 232 22.35 -8.31 -8.56
C THR A 232 23.19 -9.23 -9.44
N GLY A 233 22.61 -9.76 -10.53
CA GLY A 233 23.35 -10.54 -11.52
C GLY A 233 24.38 -9.72 -12.32
N SER A 234 24.28 -8.39 -12.24
CA SER A 234 25.10 -7.40 -12.95
C SER A 234 25.92 -6.54 -12.00
N GLY A 235 26.12 -6.99 -10.76
CA GLY A 235 27.09 -6.42 -9.82
C GLY A 235 26.52 -5.55 -8.72
N PHE A 236 25.19 -5.41 -8.59
CA PHE A 236 24.59 -4.75 -7.42
C PHE A 236 24.71 -5.66 -6.18
N THR A 237 25.21 -5.11 -5.08
CA THR A 237 25.55 -5.86 -3.86
C THR A 237 24.85 -5.29 -2.63
N SER A 238 24.77 -6.10 -1.57
CA SER A 238 24.24 -5.65 -0.29
C SER A 238 25.07 -4.51 0.30
N GLN A 239 26.40 -4.55 0.16
CA GLN A 239 27.30 -3.51 0.65
C GLN A 239 27.03 -2.16 -0.01
N GLN A 240 26.71 -2.15 -1.30
CA GLN A 240 26.30 -0.94 -2.01
C GLN A 240 24.97 -0.39 -1.51
N LEU A 241 23.97 -1.24 -1.23
CA LEU A 241 22.72 -0.77 -0.61
C LEU A 241 22.99 -0.23 0.79
N TYR A 242 23.79 -0.93 1.60
CA TYR A 242 24.06 -0.56 2.99
C TYR A 242 24.86 0.74 3.12
N SER A 243 25.65 1.10 2.11
CA SER A 243 26.39 2.36 2.12
C SER A 243 25.51 3.57 1.79
N THR A 244 24.29 3.38 1.27
CA THR A 244 23.37 4.48 0.97
C THR A 244 22.90 5.21 2.22
N GLN A 245 22.60 6.50 2.09
CA GLN A 245 22.05 7.27 3.20
C GLN A 245 20.63 6.78 3.56
N SER A 246 19.83 6.41 2.55
CA SER A 246 18.49 5.83 2.76
C SER A 246 18.50 4.59 3.66
N TYR A 247 19.47 3.68 3.50
CA TYR A 247 19.60 2.51 4.38
C TYR A 247 19.99 2.90 5.81
N GLN A 248 20.94 3.85 5.96
CA GLN A 248 21.37 4.33 7.27
C GLN A 248 20.24 5.06 8.03
N ASP A 249 19.36 5.73 7.30
CA ASP A 249 18.17 6.39 7.84
C ASP A 249 17.02 5.40 8.16
N GLY A 250 17.16 4.14 7.77
CA GLY A 250 16.08 3.15 7.89
C GLY A 250 14.93 3.38 6.91
N ASN A 251 15.12 4.16 5.85
CA ASN A 251 14.08 4.56 4.91
C ASN A 251 14.33 4.04 3.48
N LEU A 252 13.80 2.84 3.21
CA LEU A 252 13.82 2.17 1.91
C LEU A 252 12.41 2.11 1.29
N GLN A 253 11.52 3.03 1.66
CA GLN A 253 10.15 3.05 1.16
C GLN A 253 10.12 3.05 -0.37
N ARG A 254 9.18 2.29 -0.95
CA ARG A 254 8.96 2.18 -2.40
C ARG A 254 10.16 1.67 -3.23
N LEU A 255 11.24 1.22 -2.58
CA LEU A 255 12.40 0.67 -3.29
C LEU A 255 11.95 -0.53 -4.14
N ARG A 256 12.38 -0.61 -5.40
CA ARG A 256 11.98 -1.70 -6.30
C ARG A 256 13.15 -2.61 -6.57
N LEU A 257 13.13 -3.79 -5.96
CA LEU A 257 14.15 -4.83 -6.02
C LEU A 257 13.66 -6.10 -6.73
N ARG A 258 12.58 -6.01 -7.51
CA ARG A 258 12.01 -7.11 -8.30
C ARG A 258 13.08 -7.98 -8.97
N ASN A 259 12.92 -9.30 -8.89
CA ASN A 259 13.75 -10.29 -9.59
C ASN A 259 15.26 -10.15 -9.30
N ASN A 260 15.62 -9.97 -8.03
CA ASN A 260 17.02 -9.97 -7.57
C ASN A 260 17.34 -11.18 -6.67
N TYR A 261 18.64 -11.40 -6.45
CA TYR A 261 19.16 -12.40 -5.51
C TYR A 261 19.66 -11.71 -4.24
N LEU A 262 18.77 -11.61 -3.24
CA LEU A 262 18.98 -10.95 -1.96
C LEU A 262 19.26 -11.93 -0.80
N THR A 263 19.86 -13.08 -1.11
CA THR A 263 20.16 -14.11 -0.12
C THR A 263 21.06 -13.56 0.99
N ARG A 264 20.64 -13.70 2.26
CA ARG A 264 21.33 -13.16 3.46
C ARG A 264 21.44 -11.65 3.55
N TRP A 265 20.59 -10.91 2.83
CA TRP A 265 20.55 -9.47 3.01
C TRP A 265 19.85 -9.11 4.33
N ASN A 266 20.42 -8.15 5.05
CA ASN A 266 19.87 -7.55 6.24
C ASN A 266 18.98 -6.35 5.91
N PHE A 267 17.75 -6.41 6.38
CA PHE A 267 16.71 -5.38 6.36
C PHE A 267 16.08 -5.20 7.75
N THR A 268 16.78 -5.62 8.81
CA THR A 268 16.30 -5.53 10.20
C THR A 268 15.91 -4.08 10.53
N GLY A 269 14.66 -3.88 10.96
CA GLY A 269 14.11 -2.57 11.33
C GLY A 269 14.01 -1.56 10.19
N GLN A 270 14.23 -1.96 8.93
CA GLN A 270 14.13 -1.05 7.80
C GLN A 270 12.67 -0.80 7.43
N ASP A 271 12.36 0.42 6.99
CA ASP A 271 11.08 0.75 6.38
C ASP A 271 11.13 0.49 4.87
N LEU A 272 10.47 -0.58 4.45
CA LEU A 272 10.27 -1.00 3.05
C LEU A 272 8.79 -0.88 2.66
N SER A 273 8.04 0.04 3.28
CA SER A 273 6.63 0.24 2.96
C SER A 273 6.44 0.47 1.46
N ASN A 274 5.52 -0.28 0.86
CA ASN A 274 5.22 -0.28 -0.58
C ASN A 274 6.42 -0.60 -1.50
N ALA A 275 7.44 -1.31 -0.99
CA ALA A 275 8.54 -1.81 -1.82
C ALA A 275 8.07 -2.90 -2.80
N ASP A 276 8.72 -2.99 -3.96
CA ASP A 276 8.50 -4.07 -4.93
C ASP A 276 9.64 -5.09 -4.79
N LEU A 277 9.35 -6.22 -4.15
CA LEU A 277 10.22 -7.37 -3.91
C LEU A 277 9.72 -8.62 -4.65
N ALA A 278 8.85 -8.47 -5.64
CA ALA A 278 8.26 -9.60 -6.34
C ALA A 278 9.32 -10.42 -7.09
N ILE A 279 9.11 -11.74 -7.15
CA ILE A 279 10.01 -12.69 -7.85
C ILE A 279 11.45 -12.63 -7.32
N THR A 280 11.66 -12.12 -6.10
CA THR A 280 13.00 -11.96 -5.51
C THR A 280 13.39 -13.17 -4.68
N SER A 281 14.66 -13.55 -4.69
CA SER A 281 15.20 -14.54 -3.77
C SER A 281 15.67 -13.87 -2.48
N LEU A 282 14.91 -14.01 -1.40
CA LEU A 282 15.16 -13.53 -0.04
C LEU A 282 15.56 -14.67 0.91
N VAL A 283 16.15 -15.74 0.37
CA VAL A 283 16.57 -16.91 1.16
C VAL A 283 17.51 -16.46 2.29
N GLU A 284 17.21 -16.84 3.53
CA GLU A 284 17.99 -16.44 4.72
C GLU A 284 18.13 -14.92 4.91
N ALA A 285 17.24 -14.10 4.35
CA ALA A 285 17.23 -12.65 4.59
C ALA A 285 16.74 -12.32 6.02
N GLU A 286 17.29 -11.27 6.61
CA GLU A 286 16.91 -10.77 7.94
C GLU A 286 15.95 -9.58 7.78
N LEU A 287 14.67 -9.78 8.08
CA LEU A 287 13.60 -8.78 7.99
C LEU A 287 12.96 -8.53 9.38
N THR A 288 13.65 -8.89 10.46
CA THR A 288 13.15 -8.74 11.83
C THR A 288 12.77 -7.29 12.12
N GLY A 289 11.53 -7.07 12.57
CA GLY A 289 11.01 -5.74 12.90
C GLY A 289 10.91 -4.77 11.71
N ALA A 290 11.08 -5.24 10.47
CA ALA A 290 10.96 -4.38 9.30
C ALA A 290 9.52 -3.89 9.11
N ILE A 291 9.35 -2.68 8.59
CA ILE A 291 8.04 -2.16 8.18
C ILE A 291 7.84 -2.53 6.71
N LEU A 292 7.01 -3.52 6.45
CA LEU A 292 6.74 -4.12 5.13
C LEU A 292 5.32 -3.82 4.65
N LYS A 293 4.67 -2.79 5.21
CA LYS A 293 3.27 -2.46 4.93
C LYS A 293 3.07 -2.21 3.44
N GLY A 294 2.17 -2.96 2.80
CA GLY A 294 1.88 -2.83 1.37
C GLY A 294 3.02 -3.28 0.42
N ALA A 295 4.07 -3.93 0.93
CA ALA A 295 5.16 -4.40 0.09
C ALA A 295 4.74 -5.62 -0.76
N ASP A 296 5.24 -5.69 -1.99
CA ASP A 296 4.97 -6.80 -2.93
C ASP A 296 6.08 -7.85 -2.84
N PHE A 297 5.78 -9.00 -2.26
CA PHE A 297 6.59 -10.22 -2.20
C PHE A 297 6.04 -11.33 -3.11
N SER A 298 5.14 -11.02 -4.05
CA SER A 298 4.48 -12.02 -4.89
C SER A 298 5.51 -12.89 -5.61
N GLN A 299 5.32 -14.21 -5.56
CA GLN A 299 6.21 -15.22 -6.15
C GLN A 299 7.68 -15.14 -5.68
N SER A 300 7.96 -14.47 -4.56
CA SER A 300 9.30 -14.40 -3.99
C SER A 300 9.68 -15.69 -3.25
N ASN A 301 10.97 -15.87 -2.99
CA ASN A 301 11.46 -16.97 -2.17
C ASN A 301 12.00 -16.46 -0.83
N LEU A 302 11.21 -16.60 0.22
CA LEU A 302 11.49 -16.20 1.61
C LEU A 302 11.98 -17.39 2.46
N SER A 303 12.44 -18.48 1.85
CA SER A 303 12.82 -19.69 2.60
C SER A 303 13.90 -19.41 3.65
N ASN A 304 13.66 -19.84 4.89
CA ASN A 304 14.54 -19.60 6.05
C ASN A 304 14.81 -18.12 6.38
N SER A 305 13.99 -17.19 5.88
CA SER A 305 14.10 -15.76 6.25
C SER A 305 13.51 -15.49 7.64
N SER A 306 13.97 -14.44 8.29
CA SER A 306 13.43 -13.97 9.57
C SER A 306 12.51 -12.77 9.35
N LEU A 307 11.20 -12.95 9.48
CA LEU A 307 10.16 -11.90 9.46
C LEU A 307 9.64 -11.59 10.88
N ALA A 308 10.36 -12.01 11.92
CA ALA A 308 9.91 -11.88 13.29
C ALA A 308 9.62 -10.41 13.65
N GLY A 309 8.42 -10.12 14.16
CA GLY A 309 7.98 -8.78 14.51
C GLY A 309 7.80 -7.82 13.32
N ALA A 310 7.90 -8.29 12.07
CA ALA A 310 7.72 -7.43 10.90
C ALA A 310 6.26 -6.99 10.75
N ASN A 311 6.04 -5.78 10.23
CA ASN A 311 4.72 -5.32 9.86
C ASN A 311 4.43 -5.65 8.40
N LEU A 312 3.73 -6.76 8.15
CA LEU A 312 3.31 -7.22 6.83
C LEU A 312 1.87 -6.79 6.47
N SER A 313 1.27 -5.83 7.19
CA SER A 313 -0.10 -5.43 6.90
C SER A 313 -0.24 -5.01 5.44
N HIS A 314 -1.20 -5.63 4.73
CA HIS A 314 -1.44 -5.42 3.29
C HIS A 314 -0.28 -5.77 2.35
N ALA A 315 0.75 -6.48 2.83
CA ALA A 315 1.79 -6.99 1.96
C ALA A 315 1.22 -8.11 1.07
N ASP A 316 1.68 -8.16 -0.18
CA ASP A 316 1.34 -9.24 -1.11
C ASP A 316 2.40 -10.34 -1.02
N LEU A 317 2.09 -11.48 -0.41
CA LEU A 317 2.93 -12.67 -0.39
C LEU A 317 2.37 -13.80 -1.28
N SER A 318 1.49 -13.47 -2.22
CA SER A 318 0.83 -14.46 -3.07
C SER A 318 1.87 -15.35 -3.78
N TYR A 319 1.70 -16.67 -3.66
CA TYR A 319 2.61 -17.69 -4.20
C TYR A 319 4.07 -17.55 -3.75
N ALA A 320 4.34 -16.87 -2.62
CA ALA A 320 5.68 -16.79 -2.06
C ALA A 320 6.06 -18.09 -1.35
N ARG A 321 7.35 -18.47 -1.46
CA ARG A 321 7.91 -19.62 -0.76
C ARG A 321 8.29 -19.27 0.67
N LEU A 322 7.50 -19.77 1.62
CA LEU A 322 7.65 -19.47 3.06
C LEU A 322 8.24 -20.64 3.86
N THR A 323 8.84 -21.63 3.20
CA THR A 323 9.45 -22.79 3.88
C THR A 323 10.44 -22.35 4.98
N ASN A 324 10.15 -22.69 6.24
CA ASN A 324 10.93 -22.31 7.43
C ASN A 324 11.09 -20.80 7.67
N ALA A 325 10.29 -19.93 7.06
CA ALA A 325 10.30 -18.51 7.37
C ALA A 325 9.76 -18.28 8.79
N ASP A 326 10.41 -17.41 9.57
CA ASP A 326 9.96 -17.08 10.93
C ASP A 326 9.04 -15.86 10.91
N LEU A 327 7.73 -16.05 11.15
CA LEU A 327 6.73 -14.98 11.25
C LEU A 327 6.36 -14.62 12.70
N ALA A 328 7.14 -15.06 13.70
CA ALA A 328 6.81 -14.85 15.10
C ALA A 328 6.60 -13.36 15.43
N GLY A 329 5.43 -13.01 15.97
CA GLY A 329 5.09 -11.63 16.33
C GLY A 329 4.84 -10.69 15.15
N ALA A 330 4.81 -11.18 13.90
CA ALA A 330 4.50 -10.34 12.74
C ALA A 330 3.04 -9.84 12.76
N LEU A 331 2.79 -8.69 12.15
CA LEU A 331 1.45 -8.16 11.87
C LEU A 331 1.05 -8.55 10.45
N VAL A 332 -0.08 -9.22 10.28
CA VAL A 332 -0.52 -9.78 8.97
C VAL A 332 -1.95 -9.39 8.59
N GLU A 333 -2.50 -8.35 9.22
CA GLU A 333 -3.83 -7.83 8.86
C GLU A 333 -3.88 -7.42 7.37
N GLY A 334 -4.85 -7.94 6.64
CA GLY A 334 -5.02 -7.66 5.21
C GLY A 334 -3.89 -8.16 4.30
N ALA A 335 -2.93 -8.93 4.81
CA ALA A 335 -1.84 -9.50 4.01
C ALA A 335 -2.36 -10.62 3.09
N ASP A 336 -1.73 -10.75 1.92
CA ASP A 336 -2.09 -11.77 0.94
C ASP A 336 -1.16 -12.97 1.00
N PHE A 337 -1.70 -14.12 1.41
CA PHE A 337 -1.01 -15.41 1.49
C PHE A 337 -1.50 -16.39 0.43
N SER A 338 -2.19 -15.93 -0.61
CA SER A 338 -2.81 -16.80 -1.62
C SER A 338 -1.85 -17.85 -2.18
N GLY A 339 -2.24 -19.12 -2.11
CA GLY A 339 -1.51 -20.26 -2.64
C GLY A 339 -0.21 -20.61 -1.91
N THR A 340 0.09 -19.97 -0.78
CA THR A 340 1.35 -20.17 -0.06
C THR A 340 1.43 -21.50 0.67
N THR A 341 0.33 -22.19 0.97
CA THR A 341 0.41 -23.52 1.62
C THR A 341 1.08 -24.55 0.70
N SER A 342 0.86 -24.43 -0.61
CA SER A 342 1.55 -25.25 -1.63
C SER A 342 3.05 -24.96 -1.72
N GLU A 343 3.47 -23.82 -1.21
CA GLU A 343 4.86 -23.32 -1.20
C GLU A 343 5.50 -23.36 0.21
N GLY A 344 4.87 -24.08 1.15
CA GLY A 344 5.42 -24.43 2.46
C GLY A 344 5.00 -23.52 3.61
N PHE A 345 3.97 -22.68 3.44
CA PHE A 345 3.34 -21.98 4.56
C PHE A 345 2.54 -22.96 5.44
N THR A 346 2.64 -22.78 6.76
CA THR A 346 2.09 -23.73 7.74
C THR A 346 1.20 -23.02 8.76
N PRO A 347 0.26 -23.74 9.40
CA PRO A 347 -0.54 -23.17 10.47
C PRO A 347 0.32 -22.64 11.62
N GLN A 348 1.43 -23.30 11.97
CA GLN A 348 2.31 -22.85 13.06
C GLN A 348 2.94 -21.48 12.77
N GLN A 349 3.20 -21.17 11.50
CA GLN A 349 3.70 -19.85 11.11
C GLN A 349 2.63 -18.78 11.22
N LEU A 350 1.37 -19.07 10.86
CA LEU A 350 0.27 -18.13 11.11
C LEU A 350 0.05 -17.94 12.62
N TYR A 351 0.03 -19.02 13.39
CA TYR A 351 -0.29 -18.99 14.82
C TYR A 351 0.76 -18.29 15.67
N SER A 352 2.00 -18.17 15.18
CA SER A 352 3.06 -17.43 15.87
C SER A 352 2.97 -15.93 15.65
N THR A 353 2.15 -15.45 14.72
CA THR A 353 1.99 -14.02 14.43
C THR A 353 1.35 -13.28 15.60
N LYS A 354 1.66 -11.98 15.73
CA LYS A 354 1.00 -11.12 16.72
C LYS A 354 -0.48 -10.97 16.37
N SER A 355 -0.81 -10.79 15.09
CA SER A 355 -2.20 -10.72 14.61
C SER A 355 -3.05 -11.92 15.04
N TYR A 356 -2.52 -13.14 14.97
CA TYR A 356 -3.25 -14.33 15.43
C TYR A 356 -3.50 -14.32 16.95
N HIS A 357 -2.49 -13.92 17.74
CA HIS A 357 -2.61 -13.83 19.19
C HIS A 357 -3.57 -12.71 19.64
N ASP A 358 -3.58 -11.59 18.91
CA ASP A 358 -4.48 -10.46 19.13
C ASP A 358 -5.91 -10.72 18.63
N ARG A 359 -6.16 -11.90 18.04
CA ARG A 359 -7.44 -12.28 17.43
C ARG A 359 -7.86 -11.36 16.27
N SER A 360 -6.90 -10.88 15.50
CA SER A 360 -7.07 -9.86 14.45
C SER A 360 -6.46 -10.33 13.13
N LEU A 361 -7.21 -11.13 12.37
CA LEU A 361 -6.88 -11.58 11.02
C LEU A 361 -7.76 -10.91 9.96
N ARG A 362 -8.31 -9.73 10.29
CA ARG A 362 -9.17 -8.96 9.40
C ARG A 362 -8.53 -8.77 8.02
N GLY A 363 -9.32 -8.96 6.98
CA GLY A 363 -8.90 -8.76 5.60
C GLY A 363 -7.89 -9.76 5.04
N ILE A 364 -7.42 -10.75 5.83
CA ILE A 364 -6.40 -11.69 5.35
C ILE A 364 -6.87 -12.42 4.09
N VAL A 365 -5.98 -12.57 3.11
CA VAL A 365 -6.29 -13.25 1.84
C VAL A 365 -5.59 -14.61 1.83
N LEU A 366 -6.36 -15.68 1.66
CA LEU A 366 -5.91 -17.08 1.70
C LEU A 366 -6.46 -17.86 0.50
N ILE A 367 -6.50 -17.22 -0.68
CA ILE A 367 -7.09 -17.82 -1.89
C ILE A 367 -6.28 -19.05 -2.28
N TYR A 368 -6.95 -20.14 -2.66
CA TYR A 368 -6.32 -21.41 -3.07
C TYR A 368 -5.52 -22.15 -1.99
N ASP A 369 -5.55 -21.69 -0.74
CA ASP A 369 -4.82 -22.37 0.33
C ASP A 369 -5.56 -23.61 0.85
N ASP A 370 -4.78 -24.60 1.27
CA ASP A 370 -5.25 -25.77 2.00
C ASP A 370 -5.17 -25.50 3.51
N LEU A 371 -6.32 -25.14 4.08
CA LEU A 371 -6.50 -24.79 5.48
C LEU A 371 -7.10 -25.97 6.28
N THR A 372 -6.94 -27.20 5.79
CA THR A 372 -7.45 -28.41 6.45
C THR A 372 -6.89 -28.55 7.87
N ASP A 373 -7.78 -28.75 8.84
CA ASP A 373 -7.46 -28.83 10.28
C ASP A 373 -6.84 -27.56 10.89
N TRP A 374 -6.94 -26.39 10.23
CA TRP A 374 -6.47 -25.12 10.81
C TRP A 374 -7.44 -24.62 11.90
N ASN A 375 -6.91 -23.86 12.86
CA ASN A 375 -7.65 -23.33 13.99
C ASN A 375 -7.76 -21.81 13.87
N PHE A 376 -8.98 -21.36 13.60
CA PHE A 376 -9.40 -19.97 13.55
C PHE A 376 -10.42 -19.64 14.67
N ALA A 377 -10.52 -20.46 15.71
CA ALA A 377 -11.51 -20.28 16.76
C ALA A 377 -11.34 -18.93 17.46
N GLY A 378 -12.42 -18.13 17.51
CA GLY A 378 -12.44 -16.80 18.10
C GLY A 378 -11.66 -15.72 17.32
N GLN A 379 -11.19 -16.00 16.10
CA GLN A 379 -10.50 -15.02 15.27
C GLN A 379 -11.48 -14.03 14.64
N ASP A 380 -11.06 -12.78 14.52
CA ASP A 380 -11.65 -11.82 13.60
C ASP A 380 -11.12 -12.10 12.18
N LEU A 381 -12.02 -12.55 11.31
CA LEU A 381 -11.82 -12.81 9.89
C LEU A 381 -12.75 -11.91 9.05
N THR A 382 -13.20 -10.78 9.61
CA THR A 382 -14.04 -9.84 8.86
C THR A 382 -13.31 -9.43 7.58
N SER A 383 -14.03 -9.40 6.46
CA SER A 383 -13.49 -9.09 5.13
C SER A 383 -12.31 -10.00 4.66
N ALA A 384 -12.08 -11.15 5.29
CA ALA A 384 -11.11 -12.12 4.79
C ALA A 384 -11.51 -12.66 3.41
N VAL A 385 -10.53 -13.05 2.60
CA VAL A 385 -10.79 -13.60 1.26
C VAL A 385 -10.39 -15.08 1.24
N LEU A 386 -11.40 -15.95 1.17
CA LEU A 386 -11.29 -17.41 1.28
C LEU A 386 -11.73 -18.11 -0.02
N GLU A 387 -11.64 -17.40 -1.16
CA GLU A 387 -12.03 -17.95 -2.45
C GLU A 387 -11.17 -19.17 -2.80
N ASN A 388 -11.82 -20.27 -3.19
CA ASN A 388 -11.17 -21.56 -3.50
C ASN A 388 -10.26 -22.13 -2.39
N ALA A 389 -10.35 -21.64 -1.15
CA ALA A 389 -9.65 -22.24 -0.01
C ALA A 389 -10.32 -23.55 0.43
N THR A 390 -9.52 -24.52 0.87
CA THR A 390 -10.02 -25.78 1.46
C THR A 390 -10.12 -25.64 2.98
N LEU A 391 -11.32 -25.76 3.55
CA LEU A 391 -11.59 -25.55 4.97
C LEU A 391 -12.04 -26.83 5.69
N THR A 392 -11.67 -28.01 5.17
CA THR A 392 -12.07 -29.29 5.77
C THR A 392 -11.59 -29.37 7.23
N ASN A 393 -12.51 -29.57 8.17
CA ASN A 393 -12.25 -29.57 9.62
C ASN A 393 -11.59 -28.29 10.17
N ALA A 394 -11.54 -27.19 9.41
CA ALA A 394 -11.05 -25.93 9.94
C ALA A 394 -11.96 -25.47 11.09
N ASP A 395 -11.37 -25.16 12.25
CA ASP A 395 -12.11 -24.71 13.42
C ASP A 395 -12.38 -23.22 13.35
N LEU A 396 -13.60 -22.83 13.00
CA LEU A 396 -14.09 -21.45 12.98
C LEU A 396 -15.00 -21.17 14.18
N THR A 397 -14.91 -21.97 15.25
CA THR A 397 -15.78 -21.81 16.44
C THR A 397 -15.66 -20.39 17.01
N GLY A 398 -16.77 -19.66 17.06
CA GLY A 398 -16.82 -18.29 17.56
C GLY A 398 -16.01 -17.28 16.73
N ALA A 399 -15.61 -17.60 15.50
CA ALA A 399 -14.97 -16.65 14.60
C ALA A 399 -15.98 -15.68 14.00
N ASP A 400 -15.53 -14.47 13.66
CA ASP A 400 -16.33 -13.48 12.94
C ASP A 400 -15.88 -13.41 11.47
N LEU A 401 -16.73 -13.82 10.53
CA LEU A 401 -16.42 -13.81 9.11
C LEU A 401 -17.17 -12.73 8.33
N ARG A 402 -17.82 -11.75 8.98
CA ARG A 402 -18.67 -10.79 8.26
C ARG A 402 -17.95 -10.13 7.09
N GLY A 403 -18.60 -10.17 5.93
CA GLY A 403 -18.07 -9.64 4.67
C GLY A 403 -16.96 -10.47 4.02
N ALA A 404 -16.60 -11.63 4.57
CA ALA A 404 -15.60 -12.49 3.96
C ALA A 404 -16.03 -13.00 2.57
N LEU A 405 -15.14 -12.88 1.58
CA LEU A 405 -15.41 -13.23 0.19
C LEU A 405 -15.07 -14.69 -0.10
N GLY A 406 -15.84 -15.32 -1.00
CA GLY A 406 -15.64 -16.71 -1.42
C GLY A 406 -16.01 -17.76 -0.36
N ALA A 407 -16.25 -17.35 0.89
CA ALA A 407 -16.55 -18.23 2.01
C ALA A 407 -17.91 -18.93 1.89
N ALA A 408 -18.96 -18.28 1.38
CA ALA A 408 -20.31 -18.86 1.34
C ALA A 408 -20.43 -20.21 0.60
N ALA A 409 -19.53 -20.50 -0.35
CA ALA A 409 -19.44 -21.79 -1.04
C ALA A 409 -18.47 -22.77 -0.37
N ASN A 410 -17.52 -22.29 0.43
CA ASN A 410 -16.35 -23.03 0.91
C ASN A 410 -16.38 -23.38 2.40
N LEU A 411 -17.38 -22.94 3.16
CA LEU A 411 -17.53 -23.31 4.58
C LEU A 411 -18.02 -24.77 4.77
N GLU A 412 -18.26 -25.53 3.70
CA GLU A 412 -18.64 -26.94 3.78
C GLU A 412 -17.50 -27.78 4.39
N GLY A 413 -17.80 -28.48 5.50
CA GLY A 413 -16.81 -29.27 6.22
C GLY A 413 -16.03 -28.52 7.30
N ALA A 414 -16.19 -27.20 7.43
CA ALA A 414 -15.64 -26.43 8.53
C ALA A 414 -16.49 -26.58 9.81
N ILE A 415 -15.88 -26.37 10.98
CA ILE A 415 -16.56 -26.34 12.27
C ILE A 415 -17.03 -24.90 12.52
N LEU A 416 -18.35 -24.67 12.56
CA LEU A 416 -18.96 -23.33 12.58
C LEU A 416 -19.75 -23.05 13.87
N ILE A 417 -19.37 -23.68 14.98
CA ILE A 417 -20.10 -23.53 16.26
C ILE A 417 -20.01 -22.06 16.69
N ASN A 418 -21.15 -21.38 16.82
CA ASN A 418 -21.24 -19.96 17.18
C ASN A 418 -20.46 -19.00 16.24
N ALA A 419 -20.11 -19.43 15.03
CA ALA A 419 -19.43 -18.57 14.07
C ALA A 419 -20.39 -17.56 13.44
N ILE A 420 -19.96 -16.32 13.26
CA ILE A 420 -20.70 -15.30 12.51
C ILE A 420 -20.35 -15.47 11.03
N ARG A 421 -21.32 -15.88 10.23
CA ARG A 421 -21.13 -16.16 8.79
C ARG A 421 -20.89 -14.86 8.00
N PRO A 422 -20.37 -14.95 6.76
CA PRO A 422 -20.11 -13.78 5.92
C PRO A 422 -21.27 -12.80 5.77
N GLU A 423 -22.49 -13.30 5.73
CA GLU A 423 -23.72 -12.52 5.62
C GLU A 423 -24.30 -12.06 6.97
N GLY A 424 -23.56 -12.23 8.08
CA GLY A 424 -23.99 -11.84 9.43
C GLY A 424 -24.85 -12.86 10.17
N ARG A 425 -25.05 -14.07 9.61
CA ARG A 425 -25.91 -15.09 10.22
C ARG A 425 -25.16 -15.95 11.23
N ILE A 426 -25.82 -16.28 12.34
CA ILE A 426 -25.37 -17.31 13.30
C ILE A 426 -26.44 -18.40 13.36
N ALA A 427 -26.08 -19.65 13.10
CA ALA A 427 -26.99 -20.80 13.17
C ALA A 427 -26.93 -21.41 14.57
N GLY A 428 -27.79 -20.91 15.47
CA GLY A 428 -27.74 -21.19 16.90
C GLY A 428 -26.58 -20.45 17.58
N LEU A 429 -26.89 -19.63 18.59
CA LEU A 429 -25.89 -19.02 19.46
C LEU A 429 -25.96 -19.69 20.85
N ASN A 430 -25.10 -20.67 21.04
CA ASN A 430 -25.09 -21.54 22.21
C ASN A 430 -23.76 -21.46 22.95
N LEU A 431 -23.72 -20.66 24.01
CA LEU A 431 -22.52 -20.45 24.81
C LEU A 431 -22.68 -21.12 26.17
N VAL A 432 -21.86 -22.14 26.40
CA VAL A 432 -21.77 -22.85 27.69
C VAL A 432 -20.50 -22.47 28.45
N SER A 433 -20.38 -22.95 29.69
CA SER A 433 -19.22 -22.71 30.56
C SER A 433 -17.88 -22.85 29.82
N GLY A 434 -17.11 -21.76 29.77
CA GLY A 434 -15.78 -21.70 29.17
C GLY A 434 -15.76 -21.31 27.69
N GLN A 435 -16.91 -21.10 27.05
CA GLN A 435 -17.01 -20.58 25.69
C GLN A 435 -17.19 -19.06 25.69
N ARG A 436 -16.57 -18.40 24.70
CA ARG A 436 -16.68 -16.96 24.46
C ARG A 436 -16.96 -16.72 22.98
N LEU A 437 -17.89 -15.81 22.70
CA LEU A 437 -18.02 -15.14 21.40
C LEU A 437 -17.75 -13.65 21.60
N THR A 438 -16.81 -13.10 20.84
CA THR A 438 -16.52 -11.67 20.83
C THR A 438 -17.09 -11.06 19.55
N VAL A 439 -18.06 -10.18 19.69
CA VAL A 439 -18.62 -9.36 18.61
C VAL A 439 -17.90 -8.02 18.62
N ARG A 440 -17.23 -7.70 17.52
CA ARG A 440 -16.57 -6.42 17.30
C ARG A 440 -17.47 -5.51 16.47
N ASP A 441 -17.21 -4.21 16.52
CA ASP A 441 -17.85 -3.31 15.58
C ASP A 441 -17.44 -3.64 14.12
N GLU A 442 -18.30 -3.32 13.17
CA GLU A 442 -18.07 -3.63 11.76
C GLU A 442 -18.66 -2.53 10.90
N ASP A 443 -17.86 -1.51 10.63
CA ASP A 443 -18.29 -0.26 9.99
C ASP A 443 -18.55 -0.41 8.47
N GLY A 444 -18.44 -1.64 7.96
CA GLY A 444 -18.46 -1.94 6.55
C GLY A 444 -17.12 -1.67 5.87
N LEU A 445 -17.16 -1.53 4.55
CA LEU A 445 -15.99 -1.16 3.76
C LEU A 445 -16.21 0.19 3.09
N PRO A 446 -15.36 1.20 3.37
CA PRO A 446 -15.49 2.53 2.78
C PRO A 446 -15.16 2.52 1.28
N ASP A 447 -15.45 3.63 0.60
CA ASP A 447 -15.07 3.87 -0.80
C ASP A 447 -13.91 4.88 -0.88
N PRO A 448 -12.73 4.53 -1.44
CA PRO A 448 -12.33 3.20 -1.89
C PRO A 448 -12.00 2.26 -0.71
N PRO A 449 -12.12 0.94 -0.88
CA PRO A 449 -11.87 -0.02 0.19
C PRO A 449 -10.40 -0.04 0.60
N PRO A 450 -10.08 -0.24 1.90
CA PRO A 450 -8.72 -0.20 2.43
C PRO A 450 -7.89 -1.44 2.05
N PHE A 451 -8.55 -2.56 1.71
CA PHE A 451 -7.91 -3.86 1.44
C PHE A 451 -8.23 -4.34 0.02
N CYS A 452 -7.42 -3.86 -0.94
CA CYS A 452 -7.33 -4.33 -2.33
C CYS A 452 -8.60 -4.18 -3.21
N CYS A 453 -8.41 -4.37 -4.52
CA CYS A 453 -9.44 -4.23 -5.57
C CYS A 453 -10.53 -5.32 -5.59
N TRP A 454 -10.52 -6.24 -4.64
CA TRP A 454 -11.42 -7.40 -4.58
C TRP A 454 -12.71 -7.12 -3.82
N HIS A 455 -12.74 -6.08 -2.99
CA HIS A 455 -13.93 -5.66 -2.28
C HIS A 455 -14.62 -4.49 -3.01
N SER A 456 -15.95 -4.51 -3.04
CA SER A 456 -16.72 -3.30 -3.32
C SER A 456 -17.08 -2.62 -2.00
N PRO A 457 -17.24 -1.29 -1.98
CA PRO A 457 -17.78 -0.60 -0.83
C PRO A 457 -19.09 -1.26 -0.38
N ARG A 458 -19.24 -1.48 0.92
CA ARG A 458 -20.44 -2.12 1.48
C ARG A 458 -20.79 -1.48 2.83
N PRO A 459 -22.09 -1.40 3.16
CA PRO A 459 -22.49 -0.99 4.50
C PRO A 459 -22.07 -2.04 5.54
N PRO A 460 -22.14 -1.68 6.83
CA PRO A 460 -22.08 -2.61 7.94
C PRO A 460 -22.97 -3.83 7.78
N ILE A 461 -22.50 -4.96 8.30
CA ILE A 461 -23.25 -6.22 8.34
C ILE A 461 -23.72 -6.48 9.78
N ALA A 462 -25.01 -6.27 10.00
CA ALA A 462 -25.69 -6.62 11.24
C ALA A 462 -25.74 -8.15 11.45
N ILE A 463 -25.94 -8.56 12.71
CA ILE A 463 -25.98 -9.96 13.09
C ILE A 463 -27.43 -10.45 13.16
N LEU A 464 -27.69 -11.63 12.61
CA LEU A 464 -28.97 -12.33 12.71
C LEU A 464 -28.76 -13.71 13.32
N VAL A 465 -29.23 -13.89 14.55
CA VAL A 465 -29.27 -15.18 15.24
C VAL A 465 -30.48 -15.98 14.76
N GLN A 466 -30.25 -17.23 14.39
CA GLN A 466 -31.26 -18.19 13.96
C GLN A 466 -31.31 -19.40 14.89
N ASP A 467 -32.35 -20.21 14.75
CA ASP A 467 -32.62 -21.44 15.51
C ASP A 467 -32.85 -21.25 17.01
N GLU A 468 -31.85 -20.79 17.76
CA GLU A 468 -31.94 -20.53 19.20
C GLU A 468 -30.81 -19.61 19.71
N LEU A 469 -31.06 -18.96 20.84
CA LEU A 469 -30.03 -18.33 21.67
C LEU A 469 -30.06 -18.99 23.05
N THR A 470 -28.99 -19.68 23.46
CA THR A 470 -28.83 -20.20 24.82
C THR A 470 -27.47 -19.82 25.37
N ILE A 471 -27.45 -18.97 26.38
CA ILE A 471 -26.21 -18.59 27.08
C ILE A 471 -26.38 -19.01 28.53
N THR A 472 -25.70 -20.09 28.94
CA THR A 472 -25.77 -20.61 30.32
C THR A 472 -24.65 -20.04 31.19
N ASP A 473 -24.71 -20.30 32.49
CA ASP A 473 -23.68 -19.92 33.45
C ASP A 473 -22.26 -20.28 32.94
N GLY A 474 -21.38 -19.29 32.94
CA GLY A 474 -19.99 -19.40 32.47
C GLY A 474 -19.78 -19.26 30.96
N GLY A 475 -20.83 -19.12 30.15
CA GLY A 475 -20.73 -18.68 28.76
C GLY A 475 -20.65 -17.15 28.67
N ILE A 476 -19.83 -16.62 27.76
CA ILE A 476 -19.55 -15.17 27.64
C ILE A 476 -19.85 -14.68 26.23
N LEU A 477 -20.77 -13.73 26.12
CA LEU A 477 -20.94 -12.90 24.93
C LEU A 477 -20.27 -11.56 25.20
N GLU A 478 -19.16 -11.29 24.53
CA GLU A 478 -18.43 -10.02 24.62
C GLU A 478 -18.84 -9.12 23.45
N LEU A 479 -19.22 -7.88 23.74
CA LEU A 479 -19.39 -6.81 22.77
C LEU A 479 -18.26 -5.81 22.95
N ARG A 480 -17.40 -5.68 21.94
CA ARG A 480 -16.24 -4.78 21.95
C ARG A 480 -16.54 -3.57 21.06
N PHE A 481 -16.79 -2.43 21.71
CA PHE A 481 -17.16 -1.18 21.05
C PHE A 481 -15.93 -0.42 20.54
N GLU A 482 -16.06 0.21 19.37
CA GLU A 482 -15.11 1.18 18.85
C GLU A 482 -15.54 2.62 19.16
N PHE A 483 -14.78 3.61 18.65
CA PHE A 483 -15.02 5.02 18.94
C PHE A 483 -16.30 5.55 18.28
N ASP A 484 -16.65 5.05 17.10
CA ASP A 484 -17.77 5.47 16.27
C ASP A 484 -19.03 4.66 16.57
N LEU A 485 -20.07 4.81 15.73
CA LEU A 485 -21.40 4.29 15.99
C LEU A 485 -21.42 2.76 15.91
N TRP A 486 -22.11 2.13 16.87
CA TRP A 486 -22.27 0.68 16.88
C TRP A 486 -23.14 0.25 15.70
N ASP A 487 -22.52 -0.43 14.74
CA ASP A 487 -23.18 -0.89 13.53
C ASP A 487 -23.42 -2.42 13.54
N SER A 488 -22.98 -3.09 14.60
CA SER A 488 -23.06 -4.55 14.78
C SER A 488 -24.30 -5.00 15.57
N LEU A 489 -25.47 -4.44 15.28
CA LEU A 489 -26.74 -4.78 15.93
C LEU A 489 -27.03 -6.29 15.86
N ILE A 490 -27.36 -6.90 17.01
CA ILE A 490 -27.73 -8.32 17.09
C ILE A 490 -29.26 -8.45 17.05
N SER A 491 -29.78 -9.04 15.99
CA SER A 491 -31.19 -9.32 15.77
C SER A 491 -31.47 -10.82 15.77
N PHE A 492 -32.76 -11.19 15.88
CA PHE A 492 -33.19 -12.58 16.01
C PHE A 492 -34.25 -12.92 14.97
N GLU A 493 -34.22 -14.15 14.46
CA GLU A 493 -35.31 -14.67 13.66
C GLU A 493 -36.59 -14.75 14.53
N PRO A 494 -37.75 -14.24 14.06
CA PRO A 494 -38.95 -14.21 14.89
C PRO A 494 -39.37 -15.59 15.40
N GLY A 495 -39.65 -15.69 16.70
CA GLY A 495 -40.14 -16.90 17.35
C GLY A 495 -39.08 -17.91 17.78
N ILE A 496 -37.78 -17.63 17.61
CA ILE A 496 -36.74 -18.50 18.16
C ILE A 496 -36.71 -18.42 19.71
N PRO A 497 -36.38 -19.52 20.41
CA PRO A 497 -36.17 -19.50 21.86
C PRO A 497 -34.93 -18.68 22.23
N VAL A 498 -35.06 -17.88 23.28
CA VAL A 498 -33.99 -17.06 23.85
C VAL A 498 -33.88 -17.34 25.34
N GLN A 499 -32.80 -18.00 25.76
CA GLN A 499 -32.51 -18.34 27.16
C GLN A 499 -31.19 -17.69 27.62
N LEU A 500 -31.30 -16.86 28.66
CA LEU A 500 -30.21 -16.05 29.18
C LEU A 500 -29.87 -16.46 30.63
N GLY A 501 -28.58 -16.65 30.90
CA GLY A 501 -28.04 -16.95 32.23
C GLY A 501 -26.53 -16.71 32.37
N GLY A 502 -25.77 -16.68 31.27
CA GLY A 502 -24.34 -16.36 31.29
C GLY A 502 -24.02 -14.86 31.33
N THR A 503 -22.84 -14.50 30.84
CA THR A 503 -22.28 -13.15 30.95
C THR A 503 -22.41 -12.36 29.65
N LEU A 504 -22.90 -11.13 29.74
CA LEU A 504 -22.76 -10.10 28.71
C LEU A 504 -21.59 -9.19 29.12
N GLU A 505 -20.48 -9.30 28.41
CA GLU A 505 -19.26 -8.54 28.67
C GLU A 505 -19.23 -7.32 27.73
N LEU A 506 -19.16 -6.11 28.29
CA LEU A 506 -19.15 -4.86 27.53
C LEU A 506 -17.76 -4.24 27.64
N THR A 507 -17.02 -4.21 26.54
CA THR A 507 -15.63 -3.74 26.46
C THR A 507 -15.47 -2.68 25.38
N PHE A 508 -14.36 -1.97 25.40
CA PHE A 508 -13.97 -1.03 24.35
C PHE A 508 -12.65 -1.47 23.72
N ALA A 509 -12.41 -1.07 22.47
CA ALA A 509 -11.08 -1.15 21.89
C ALA A 509 -10.08 -0.27 22.67
N ASP A 510 -8.80 -0.66 22.64
CA ASP A 510 -7.76 -0.10 23.53
C ASP A 510 -7.46 1.38 23.23
N ASP A 511 -7.82 1.86 22.06
CA ASP A 511 -7.63 3.21 21.55
C ASP A 511 -8.83 4.14 21.76
N VAL A 512 -9.93 3.66 22.34
CA VAL A 512 -11.12 4.46 22.61
C VAL A 512 -10.91 5.35 23.85
N ASP A 513 -11.04 6.66 23.67
CA ASP A 513 -11.17 7.60 24.80
C ASP A 513 -12.57 7.48 25.44
N ILE A 514 -12.64 6.76 26.54
CA ILE A 514 -13.89 6.48 27.26
C ILE A 514 -14.57 7.77 27.74
N ALA A 515 -13.82 8.83 28.05
CA ALA A 515 -14.39 10.07 28.54
C ALA A 515 -15.32 10.71 27.49
N THR A 516 -15.08 10.47 26.20
CA THR A 516 -15.94 10.98 25.11
C THR A 516 -17.16 10.12 24.86
N GLN A 517 -17.22 8.92 25.45
CA GLN A 517 -18.31 7.96 25.26
C GLN A 517 -19.35 8.02 26.39
N ILE A 518 -19.11 8.79 27.44
CA ILE A 518 -20.03 8.92 28.59
C ILE A 518 -21.37 9.51 28.15
N GLY A 519 -22.47 8.91 28.61
CA GLY A 519 -23.84 9.27 28.26
C GLY A 519 -24.30 8.72 26.91
N ARG A 520 -23.44 7.98 26.20
CA ARG A 520 -23.78 7.37 24.92
C ARG A 520 -24.69 6.16 25.13
N THR A 521 -25.88 6.23 24.54
CA THR A 521 -26.80 5.10 24.42
C THR A 521 -26.47 4.29 23.17
N ILE A 522 -26.33 2.98 23.33
CA ILE A 522 -25.98 2.03 22.28
C ILE A 522 -27.06 0.96 22.23
N ARG A 523 -27.70 0.79 21.07
CA ARG A 523 -28.65 -0.29 20.82
C ARG A 523 -27.89 -1.54 20.37
N ILE A 524 -27.75 -2.51 21.26
CA ILE A 524 -26.99 -3.74 21.02
C ILE A 524 -27.86 -4.92 20.57
N PHE A 525 -29.13 -4.96 20.98
CA PHE A 525 -30.08 -6.00 20.60
C PHE A 525 -31.31 -5.43 19.89
N ASP A 526 -31.88 -6.22 18.99
CA ASP A 526 -33.24 -6.03 18.47
C ASP A 526 -34.10 -7.24 18.84
N TRP A 527 -34.85 -7.12 19.94
CA TRP A 527 -35.76 -8.15 20.43
C TRP A 527 -37.07 -8.29 19.65
N THR A 528 -37.22 -7.58 18.53
CA THR A 528 -38.47 -7.63 17.75
C THR A 528 -38.79 -9.06 17.31
N GLY A 529 -39.93 -9.58 17.79
CA GLY A 529 -40.42 -10.91 17.42
C GLY A 529 -39.90 -12.06 18.29
N VAL A 530 -39.13 -11.79 19.35
CA VAL A 530 -38.68 -12.78 20.33
C VAL A 530 -38.94 -12.30 21.76
N GLU A 531 -38.98 -13.22 22.72
CA GLU A 531 -39.14 -12.91 24.15
C GLU A 531 -37.98 -13.54 24.94
N PRO A 532 -37.05 -12.74 25.48
CA PRO A 532 -35.95 -13.25 26.29
C PRO A 532 -36.44 -13.89 27.60
N ASN A 533 -35.95 -15.08 27.91
CA ASN A 533 -36.19 -15.75 29.18
C ASN A 533 -34.91 -15.79 30.02
N GLY A 534 -34.96 -15.23 31.23
CA GLY A 534 -33.80 -15.06 32.10
C GLY A 534 -33.11 -13.71 31.90
N ALA A 535 -31.88 -13.59 32.39
CA ALA A 535 -31.10 -12.36 32.33
C ALA A 535 -29.61 -12.67 32.21
N PHE A 536 -28.88 -11.79 31.54
CA PHE A 536 -27.42 -11.76 31.60
C PHE A 536 -26.92 -11.30 32.96
N THR A 537 -25.78 -11.84 33.36
CA THR A 537 -24.86 -11.14 34.27
C THR A 537 -24.06 -10.15 33.42
N VAL A 538 -24.21 -8.84 33.66
CA VAL A 538 -23.47 -7.83 32.90
C VAL A 538 -22.11 -7.62 33.57
N SER A 539 -21.03 -7.68 32.79
CA SER A 539 -19.65 -7.48 33.23
C SER A 539 -19.00 -6.38 32.39
N SER A 540 -18.43 -5.36 33.03
CA SER A 540 -17.72 -4.29 32.33
C SER A 540 -16.79 -3.55 33.29
N LEU A 541 -15.72 -2.96 32.78
CA LEU A 541 -14.87 -2.07 33.57
C LEU A 541 -15.55 -0.74 33.93
N TYR A 542 -16.63 -0.39 33.24
CA TYR A 542 -17.33 0.88 33.38
C TYR A 542 -18.80 0.63 33.76
N PRO A 543 -19.45 1.57 34.47
CA PRO A 543 -20.85 1.43 34.82
C PRO A 543 -21.77 1.66 33.61
N TRP A 544 -22.81 0.85 33.49
CA TRP A 544 -23.81 0.93 32.41
C TRP A 544 -25.23 0.97 32.98
N ASP A 545 -26.08 1.82 32.41
CA ASP A 545 -27.53 1.67 32.54
C ASP A 545 -28.01 0.61 31.55
N VAL A 546 -28.54 -0.48 32.10
CA VAL A 546 -29.07 -1.64 31.36
C VAL A 546 -30.58 -1.81 31.58
N SER A 547 -31.26 -0.77 32.10
CA SER A 547 -32.69 -0.81 32.39
C SER A 547 -33.53 -1.07 31.14
N GLU A 548 -33.06 -0.62 29.97
CA GLU A 548 -33.72 -0.81 28.68
C GLU A 548 -33.16 -1.99 27.86
N LEU A 549 -32.24 -2.78 28.43
CA LEU A 549 -31.58 -3.89 27.74
C LEU A 549 -32.56 -4.96 27.24
N TYR A 550 -33.62 -5.24 28.00
CA TYR A 550 -34.60 -6.29 27.66
C TYR A 550 -35.89 -5.75 27.01
N THR A 551 -36.01 -4.44 26.86
CA THR A 551 -37.16 -3.75 26.24
C THR A 551 -36.82 -3.24 24.86
N THR A 552 -35.88 -2.29 24.76
CA THR A 552 -35.43 -1.70 23.48
C THR A 552 -34.13 -2.30 22.97
N GLY A 553 -33.39 -3.00 23.83
CA GLY A 553 -32.07 -3.55 23.53
C GLY A 553 -30.95 -2.54 23.71
N GLU A 554 -31.20 -1.46 24.45
CA GLU A 554 -30.27 -0.35 24.64
C GLU A 554 -29.52 -0.44 25.97
N VAL A 555 -28.26 0.00 25.94
CA VAL A 555 -27.42 0.22 27.11
C VAL A 555 -26.84 1.62 27.04
N THR A 556 -26.70 2.32 28.17
CA THR A 556 -26.12 3.67 28.20
C THR A 556 -24.88 3.68 29.09
N LEU A 557 -23.75 4.14 28.54
CA LEU A 557 -22.52 4.28 29.31
C LEU A 557 -22.69 5.41 30.33
N LEU A 558 -22.49 5.12 31.61
CA LEU A 558 -22.67 6.10 32.69
C LEU A 558 -21.35 6.80 33.02
N LEU A 559 -21.46 7.96 33.66
CA LEU A 559 -20.30 8.70 34.18
C LEU A 559 -19.65 7.87 35.29
N PRO A 560 -18.38 7.44 35.16
CA PRO A 560 -17.73 6.66 36.19
C PRO A 560 -17.70 7.42 37.53
N GLY A 561 -18.29 6.82 38.55
CA GLY A 561 -18.37 7.38 39.89
C GLY A 561 -19.61 8.22 40.22
N ASP A 562 -20.50 8.46 39.25
CA ASP A 562 -21.85 8.99 39.48
C ASP A 562 -22.77 7.82 39.86
N THR A 563 -22.90 7.60 41.16
CA THR A 563 -23.57 6.44 41.76
C THR A 563 -25.05 6.68 42.06
N ASP A 564 -25.50 7.93 42.07
CA ASP A 564 -26.93 8.27 42.19
C ASP A 564 -27.58 8.72 40.86
N GLY A 565 -26.80 8.84 39.80
CA GLY A 565 -27.27 9.07 38.44
C GLY A 565 -27.74 10.49 38.20
N ASP A 566 -27.23 11.46 38.95
CA ASP A 566 -27.61 12.87 38.83
C ASP A 566 -26.82 13.64 37.75
N GLY A 567 -25.86 12.97 37.13
CA GLY A 567 -25.00 13.51 36.07
C GLY A 567 -23.74 14.22 36.59
N THR A 568 -23.46 14.16 37.89
CA THR A 568 -22.27 14.72 38.51
C THR A 568 -21.61 13.72 39.46
N VAL A 569 -20.30 13.86 39.69
CA VAL A 569 -19.59 13.09 40.73
C VAL A 569 -19.33 13.99 41.92
N ASP A 570 -20.10 13.81 42.98
CA ASP A 570 -20.10 14.68 44.15
C ASP A 570 -20.07 13.91 45.49
N ILE A 571 -20.27 14.64 46.60
CA ILE A 571 -20.17 14.08 47.95
C ILE A 571 -21.25 13.05 48.26
N LEU A 572 -22.38 13.09 47.58
CA LEU A 572 -23.44 12.11 47.67
C LEU A 572 -22.97 10.77 47.11
N ASP A 573 -22.23 10.77 45.99
CA ASP A 573 -21.67 9.55 45.44
C ASP A 573 -20.66 8.87 46.33
N LEU A 574 -19.75 9.69 46.86
CA LEU A 574 -18.75 9.20 47.80
C LEU A 574 -19.40 8.62 49.06
N ASN A 575 -20.53 9.19 49.48
CA ASN A 575 -21.29 8.67 50.61
C ASN A 575 -22.04 7.38 50.23
N ASN A 576 -22.55 7.24 49.00
CA ASN A 576 -23.22 6.02 48.54
C ASN A 576 -22.25 4.83 48.59
N VAL A 577 -21.05 4.95 48.01
CA VAL A 577 -20.04 3.87 48.08
C VAL A 577 -19.63 3.59 49.52
N ARG A 578 -19.33 4.63 50.31
CA ARG A 578 -18.92 4.46 51.72
C ARG A 578 -19.95 3.76 52.59
N ASN A 579 -21.23 4.09 52.41
CA ASN A 579 -22.31 3.57 53.23
C ASN A 579 -22.70 2.14 52.81
N ASN A 580 -22.35 1.72 51.60
CA ASN A 580 -22.73 0.42 51.04
C ASN A 580 -21.54 -0.55 50.88
N PHE A 581 -20.38 -0.29 51.50
CA PHE A 581 -19.23 -1.20 51.47
C PHE A 581 -19.60 -2.64 51.82
N GLY A 582 -19.20 -3.58 50.96
CA GLY A 582 -19.49 -5.01 51.09
C GLY A 582 -20.92 -5.42 50.73
N LEU A 583 -21.73 -4.49 50.19
CA LEU A 583 -23.03 -4.77 49.58
C LEU A 583 -22.89 -4.81 48.05
N ALA A 584 -23.91 -5.35 47.38
CA ALA A 584 -24.08 -5.25 45.93
C ALA A 584 -25.10 -4.14 45.61
N GLY A 585 -24.92 -3.43 44.50
CA GLY A 585 -25.87 -2.43 44.00
C GLY A 585 -25.25 -1.08 43.67
N LEU A 586 -26.06 -0.01 43.77
CA LEU A 586 -25.65 1.36 43.45
C LEU A 586 -24.43 1.78 44.31
N GLY A 587 -23.29 1.98 43.64
CA GLY A 587 -21.99 2.20 44.25
C GLY A 587 -20.90 1.23 43.80
N ASP A 588 -21.28 0.14 43.13
CA ASP A 588 -20.37 -0.77 42.42
C ASP A 588 -20.04 -0.14 41.06
N THR A 589 -18.89 0.50 40.97
CA THR A 589 -18.46 1.32 39.84
C THR A 589 -17.69 0.52 38.79
N ASN A 590 -17.24 -0.70 39.12
CA ASN A 590 -16.57 -1.62 38.20
C ASN A 590 -17.42 -2.88 37.92
N SER A 591 -18.67 -2.91 38.41
CA SER A 591 -19.66 -3.98 38.20
C SER A 591 -19.14 -5.38 38.55
N ASP A 592 -18.24 -5.50 39.53
CA ASP A 592 -17.67 -6.79 39.95
C ASP A 592 -18.54 -7.56 40.96
N GLY A 593 -19.67 -6.96 41.34
CA GLY A 593 -20.67 -7.51 42.24
C GLY A 593 -20.46 -7.16 43.71
N THR A 594 -19.41 -6.40 44.05
CA THR A 594 -19.12 -5.97 45.42
C THR A 594 -18.62 -4.55 45.53
N ILE A 595 -19.24 -3.75 46.39
CA ILE A 595 -18.77 -2.38 46.67
C ILE A 595 -17.53 -2.44 47.57
N ASP A 596 -16.37 -2.08 47.04
CA ASP A 596 -15.09 -2.17 47.73
C ASP A 596 -14.17 -0.93 47.60
N ILE A 597 -12.89 -1.09 47.91
CA ILE A 597 -11.93 0.02 47.90
C ILE A 597 -11.59 0.50 46.48
N VAL A 598 -11.73 -0.35 45.47
CA VAL A 598 -11.61 -0.01 44.06
C VAL A 598 -12.73 0.97 43.71
N ASP A 599 -13.97 0.70 44.10
CA ASP A 599 -15.09 1.61 43.84
C ASP A 599 -14.93 2.96 44.52
N LEU A 600 -14.47 2.93 45.76
CA LEU A 600 -14.21 4.16 46.51
C LEU A 600 -13.12 4.99 45.84
N ASN A 601 -12.12 4.36 45.24
CA ASN A 601 -11.06 5.05 44.51
C ASN A 601 -11.55 5.56 43.16
N ASN A 602 -12.43 4.82 42.48
CA ASN A 602 -13.06 5.27 41.24
C ASN A 602 -13.84 6.57 41.49
N VAL A 603 -14.78 6.60 42.43
CA VAL A 603 -15.51 7.85 42.78
C VAL A 603 -14.56 8.98 43.18
N ARG A 604 -13.52 8.68 43.97
CA ARG A 604 -12.53 9.70 44.39
C ARG A 604 -11.73 10.30 43.24
N ASN A 605 -11.40 9.52 42.23
CA ASN A 605 -10.61 9.98 41.10
C ASN A 605 -11.40 10.95 40.22
N PHE A 606 -12.73 10.85 40.21
CA PHE A 606 -13.64 11.75 39.51
C PHE A 606 -14.25 12.85 40.41
N PHE A 607 -13.97 12.80 41.71
CA PHE A 607 -14.50 13.74 42.69
C PHE A 607 -13.99 15.17 42.44
N GLY A 608 -14.90 16.07 42.05
CA GLY A 608 -14.57 17.46 41.75
C GLY A 608 -14.06 17.71 40.32
N THR A 609 -14.17 16.74 39.41
CA THR A 609 -13.89 16.93 37.99
C THR A 609 -15.20 17.08 37.20
N THR A 610 -15.70 18.31 37.05
CA THR A 610 -16.53 18.65 35.87
C THR A 610 -15.59 18.69 34.65
N ALA A 611 -15.69 17.78 33.69
CA ALA A 611 -14.73 17.65 32.58
C ALA A 611 -14.55 18.96 31.73
N PRO A 612 -13.42 19.19 31.02
CA PRO A 612 -12.02 18.80 31.25
C PRO A 612 -11.09 20.03 31.47
N GLN A 613 -9.89 19.82 32.00
CA GLN A 613 -8.74 20.71 31.74
C GLN A 613 -7.56 19.88 31.22
N PRO A 614 -6.77 20.40 30.26
CA PRO A 614 -5.68 19.67 29.65
C PRO A 614 -4.57 19.39 30.67
N VAL A 615 -4.02 18.18 30.59
CA VAL A 615 -2.85 17.76 31.38
C VAL A 615 -1.64 18.62 30.98
N PRO A 616 -0.91 19.25 31.92
CA PRO A 616 0.48 19.64 31.69
C PRO A 616 1.35 18.39 31.90
N GLU A 617 2.10 17.99 30.87
CA GLU A 617 3.12 16.93 30.95
C GLU A 617 4.20 17.25 32.01
N PRO A 618 4.84 16.22 32.60
CA PRO A 618 6.15 16.37 33.25
C PRO A 618 7.31 16.50 32.26
#